data_AF-A0A2D3VXZ2-F1
#
_entry.id   AF-A0A2D3VXZ2-F1
#
_cell.length_a   1.000
_cell.length_b   1.000
_cell.length_c   1.000
_cell.angle_alpha   90.00
_cell.angle_beta   90.00
_cell.angle_gamma   90.00
#
_symmetry.space_group_name_H-M   'P 1'
#
loop_
_entity.id
_entity.type
_entity.pdbx_description
1 polymer ?
#
loop_
_entity_poly.entity_id
_entity_poly.type
_entity_poly.pdbx_seq_one_letter_code
_entity_poly.pdbx_strand_id
1 'polypeptide(L)' 'MGKAKFIDKVKEVFGFQSEAQKKELAIKELIEKLEQRKLILKQELRLAADAQSRENLKDSIKIVKQQIKKGKSLLQE' A
#
# COMPACT_ATOMS: atom_id res chain seq x y z
N MET A 1 -26.34 28.72 -1.92
CA MET A 1 -25.32 27.63 -1.95
C MET A 1 -25.13 27.13 -0.51
N GLY A 2 -25.14 25.81 -0.27
CA GLY A 2 -24.99 25.27 1.09
C GLY A 2 -23.58 25.44 1.64
N LYS A 3 -23.44 25.62 2.96
CA LYS A 3 -22.14 25.81 3.65
C LYS A 3 -21.08 24.76 3.26
N ALA A 4 -21.49 23.50 3.05
CA ALA A 4 -20.60 22.42 2.60
C ALA A 4 -19.98 22.69 1.21
N LYS A 5 -20.79 23.08 0.23
CA LYS A 5 -20.32 23.39 -1.14
C LYS A 5 -19.34 24.57 -1.16
N PHE A 6 -19.50 25.54 -0.26
CA PHE A 6 -18.54 26.65 -0.11
C PHE A 6 -17.19 26.16 0.43
N ILE A 7 -17.21 25.35 1.50
CA ILE A 7 -16.00 24.79 2.11
C ILE A 7 -15.25 23.90 1.13
N ASP A 8 -15.94 23.05 0.37
CA ASP A 8 -15.32 22.17 -0.64
C ASP A 8 -14.65 23.00 -1.76
N LYS A 9 -15.32 24.06 -2.23
CA LYS A 9 -14.75 24.98 -3.24
C LYS A 9 -13.51 25.70 -2.73
N VAL A 10 -13.51 26.15 -1.47
CA VAL A 10 -12.33 26.79 -0.86
C VAL A 10 -11.20 25.78 -0.72
N LYS A 11 -11.49 24.55 -0.29
CA LYS A 11 -10.47 23.49 -0.22
C LYS A 11 -9.85 23.19 -1.59
N GLU A 12 -10.66 23.14 -2.63
CA GLU A 12 -10.23 22.95 -4.02
C GLU A 12 -9.31 24.09 -4.49
N VAL A 13 -9.70 25.37 -4.26
CA VAL A 13 -8.92 26.55 -4.67
C VAL A 13 -7.55 26.62 -3.98
N PHE A 14 -7.48 26.24 -2.71
CA PHE A 14 -6.24 26.28 -1.92
C PHE A 14 -5.45 24.95 -1.95
N GLY A 15 -5.88 23.95 -2.73
CA GLY A 15 -5.20 22.66 -2.85
C GLY A 15 -5.21 21.81 -1.58
N PHE A 16 -6.18 22.04 -0.67
CA PHE A 16 -6.32 21.22 0.53
C PHE A 16 -6.83 19.83 0.16
N GLN A 17 -5.92 18.85 0.16
CA GLN A 17 -6.32 17.45 0.13
C GLN A 17 -7.12 17.10 1.38
N SER A 18 -8.27 16.46 1.17
CA SER A 18 -9.05 15.94 2.29
C SER A 18 -8.22 14.88 3.04
N GLU A 19 -8.46 14.72 4.35
CA GLU A 19 -7.77 13.66 5.11
C GLU A 19 -8.04 12.27 4.52
N ALA A 20 -9.22 12.06 3.93
CA ALA A 20 -9.56 10.83 3.23
C ALA A 20 -8.66 10.60 2.01
N GLN A 21 -8.45 11.64 1.18
CA GLN A 21 -7.53 11.57 0.03
C GLN A 21 -6.08 11.30 0.46
N LYS A 22 -5.63 11.93 1.56
CA LYS A 22 -4.29 11.67 2.12
C LYS A 22 -4.11 10.22 2.56
N LYS A 23 -5.13 9.66 3.24
CA LYS A 23 -5.12 8.25 3.66
C LYS A 23 -5.11 7.30 2.46
N GLU A 24 -5.92 7.57 1.44
CA GLU A 24 -5.96 6.77 0.22
C GLU A 24 -4.61 6.76 -0.51
N LEU A 25 -3.99 7.93 -0.68
CA LEU A 25 -2.66 8.05 -1.28
C LEU A 25 -1.60 7.30 -0.46
N ALA A 26 -1.62 7.44 0.87
CA ALA A 26 -0.71 6.71 1.75
C ALA A 26 -0.87 5.19 1.62
N ILE A 27 -2.11 4.68 1.51
CA ILE A 27 -2.37 3.25 1.30
C ILE A 27 -1.81 2.80 -0.06
N LYS A 28 -2.00 3.57 -1.14
CA LYS A 28 -1.44 3.27 -2.47
C LYS A 28 0.09 3.18 -2.45
N GLU A 29 0.75 4.16 -1.84
CA GLU A 29 2.22 4.16 -1.69
C GLU A 29 2.73 2.95 -0.90
N LEU A 30 2.04 2.57 0.17
CA LEU A 30 2.40 1.39 0.96
C LEU A 30 2.22 0.08 0.17
N ILE A 31 1.15 -0.04 -0.62
CA ILE A 31 0.94 -1.20 -1.51
C ILE A 31 2.07 -1.31 -2.53
N GLU A 32 2.47 -0.20 -3.15
CA GLU A 32 3.57 -0.18 -4.13
C GLU A 32 4.89 -0.65 -3.50
N LYS A 33 5.24 -0.12 -2.32
CA LYS A 33 6.42 -0.57 -1.56
C LYS A 33 6.39 -2.05 -1.23
N LEU A 34 5.21 -2.58 -0.86
CA LEU A 34 5.04 -4.02 -0.61
C LEU A 34 5.19 -4.85 -1.89
N GLU A 35 4.71 -4.36 -3.04
CA GLU A 35 4.87 -5.04 -4.32
C GLU A 35 6.34 -5.08 -4.75
N GLN A 36 7.09 -4.00 -4.57
CA GLN A 36 8.53 -3.96 -4.78
C GLN A 36 9.26 -4.93 -3.82
N ARG A 37 8.94 -4.91 -2.52
CA ARG A 37 9.54 -5.83 -1.55
C ARG A 37 9.27 -7.29 -1.88
N LYS A 38 8.07 -7.62 -2.36
CA LYS A 38 7.71 -8.97 -2.82
C LYS A 38 8.57 -9.42 -4.01
N LEU A 39 8.94 -8.53 -4.93
CA LEU A 39 9.83 -8.86 -6.05
C LEU A 39 11.24 -9.15 -5.54
N ILE A 40 11.77 -8.33 -4.64
CA ILE A 40 13.08 -8.53 -4.00
C ILE A 40 13.12 -9.89 -3.29
N LEU A 41 12.14 -10.18 -2.43
CA LEU A 41 12.07 -11.47 -1.71
C LEU A 41 12.01 -12.68 -2.64
N LYS A 42 11.36 -12.56 -3.81
CA LYS A 42 11.36 -13.62 -4.82
C LYS A 42 12.72 -13.82 -5.46
N GLN A 43 13.48 -12.75 -5.67
CA GLN A 43 14.85 -12.83 -6.17
C GLN A 43 15.77 -13.47 -5.13
N GLU A 44 15.71 -13.00 -3.88
CA GLU A 44 16.43 -13.60 -2.75
C GLU A 44 16.10 -15.10 -2.62
N LEU A 45 14.83 -15.49 -2.76
CA LEU A 45 14.42 -16.90 -2.69
C LEU A 45 15.01 -17.76 -3.81
N ARG A 46 15.26 -17.19 -5.00
CA ARG A 46 15.91 -17.90 -6.11
C ARG A 46 17.40 -18.11 -5.86
N LEU A 47 18.03 -17.20 -5.11
CA LEU A 47 19.47 -17.22 -4.81
C LEU A 47 19.78 -17.98 -3.52
N ALA A 48 18.79 -18.18 -2.64
CA ALA A 48 18.96 -18.89 -1.39
C ALA A 48 19.29 -20.38 -1.61
N ALA A 49 20.44 -20.80 -1.06
CA ALA A 49 20.96 -22.17 -1.21
C ALA A 49 20.45 -23.11 -0.10
N ASP A 50 20.31 -22.62 1.14
CA ASP A 50 19.93 -23.45 2.28
C ASP A 50 18.40 -23.49 2.50
N ALA A 51 17.94 -24.61 3.07
CA ALA A 51 16.51 -24.88 3.24
C ALA A 51 15.84 -23.90 4.21
N GLN A 52 16.53 -23.51 5.29
CA GLN A 52 15.99 -22.63 6.32
C GLN A 52 15.76 -21.21 5.79
N SER A 53 16.75 -20.64 5.10
CA SER A 53 16.61 -19.32 4.45
C SER A 53 15.48 -19.32 3.43
N ARG A 54 15.31 -20.41 2.67
CA ARG A 54 14.20 -20.55 1.72
C ARG A 54 12.83 -20.59 2.41
N GLU A 55 12.72 -21.25 3.56
CA GLU A 55 11.49 -21.27 4.36
C GLU A 55 11.16 -19.89 4.91
N ASN A 56 12.14 -19.22 5.54
CA ASN A 56 11.99 -17.87 6.07
C ASN A 56 11.56 -16.86 4.98
N LEU A 57 12.13 -16.98 3.78
CA LEU A 57 11.77 -16.15 2.63
C LEU A 57 10.36 -16.45 2.10
N LYS A 58 9.94 -17.72 2.05
CA LYS A 58 8.57 -18.08 1.68
C LYS A 58 7.54 -17.49 2.65
N ASP A 59 7.81 -17.54 3.95
CA ASP A 59 6.95 -16.96 4.97
C ASP A 59 6.89 -15.44 4.87
N SER A 60 8.03 -14.79 4.67
CA SER A 60 8.10 -13.35 4.41
C SER A 60 7.26 -12.96 3.17
N ILE A 61 7.36 -13.72 2.08
CA ILE A 61 6.54 -13.51 0.88
C ILE A 61 5.04 -13.70 1.18
N LYS A 62 4.68 -14.69 2.01
CA LYS A 62 3.29 -14.95 2.40
C LYS A 62 2.71 -13.76 3.18
N ILE A 63 3.46 -13.23 4.14
CA ILE A 63 3.07 -12.05 4.92
C ILE A 63 2.87 -10.85 4.00
N VAL A 64 3.84 -10.56 3.12
CA VAL A 64 3.75 -9.43 2.19
C VAL A 64 2.54 -9.56 1.25
N LYS A 65 2.25 -10.75 0.72
CA LYS A 65 1.05 -11.00 -0.08
C LYS A 65 -0.25 -10.72 0.68
N GLN A 66 -0.32 -11.11 1.95
CA GLN A 66 -1.49 -10.84 2.79
C GLN A 66 -1.69 -9.34 3.02
N GLN A 67 -0.62 -8.59 3.27
CA GLN A 67 -0.72 -7.14 3.46
C GLN A 67 -1.11 -6.40 2.18
N ILE A 68 -0.59 -6.83 1.01
CA ILE A 68 -1.04 -6.28 -0.28
C ILE A 68 -2.55 -6.52 -0.48
N LYS A 69 -3.04 -7.73 -0.19
CA LYS A 69 -4.47 -8.04 -0.30
C LYS A 69 -5.31 -7.16 0.62
N LYS A 70 -4.87 -6.96 1.87
CA LYS A 70 -5.54 -6.07 2.83
C LYS A 70 -5.54 -4.62 2.33
N GLY A 71 -4.41 -4.10 1.89
CA GLY A 71 -4.31 -2.74 1.35
C GLY A 71 -5.24 -2.51 0.16
N LYS A 72 -5.32 -3.47 -0.78
CA LYS A 72 -6.24 -3.38 -1.93
C LYS A 72 -7.71 -3.40 -1.50
N SER A 73 -8.05 -4.15 -0.46
CA SER A 73 -9.40 -4.15 0.11
C SER A 73 -9.77 -2.78 0.68
N LEU A 74 -8.84 -2.12 1.39
CA LEU A 74 -9.06 -0.79 1.98
C LEU A 74 -9.25 0.32 0.94
N LEU A 75 -8.84 0.11 -0.31
CA LEU A 75 -9.08 1.06 -1.42
C LEU A 75 -10.40 0.79 -2.15
N GLN A 76 -11.05 -0.33 -1.86
CA GLN A 76 -12.33 -0.73 -2.47
C GLN A 76 -13.53 -0.49 -1.53
N GLU A 77 -13.28 -0.25 -0.24
CA GLU A 77 -14.25 0.27 0.73
C GLU A 77 -14.42 1.79 0.59
#